data_AF-A0A7K7RQA7-F1
#
_entry.id   AF-A0A7K7RQA7-F1
#
_cell.length_a   1.000
_cell.length_b   1.000
_cell.length_c   1.000
_cell.angle_alpha   90.00
_cell.angle_beta   90.00
_cell.angle_gamma   90.00
#
_symmetry.space_group_name_H-M   'P 1'
#
loop_
_entity.id
_entity.type
_entity.pdbx_description
1 polymer ?
#
loop_
_entity_poly.entity_id
_entity_poly.type
_entity_poly.pdbx_seq_one_letter_code
_entity_poly.pdbx_strand_id
1 'polypeptide(L)'
;QESLIAVALSRAQELVWAGQPLEAIPAALQALRSSSRLLGPASLRLLPIYLLLAEASTGAGRPRQAAKYLSQAQWIVLQSPDCSAALQSKLHRGLGLFSVAEGNLDQALYHLANDVYLATAEFGLNSVEVSGGYFHMANIFFHQNKMDAANSLYTEV
;
A
#
# COMPACT_ATOMS: atom_id res chain seq x y z
N GLN A 1 -17.72 -17.58 3.20
CA GLN A 1 -16.47 -17.37 3.97
C GLN A 1 -15.62 -16.25 3.38
N GLU A 2 -15.47 -16.12 2.05
CA GLU A 2 -14.84 -14.95 1.41
C GLU A 2 -15.44 -13.60 1.84
N SER A 3 -16.76 -13.54 2.09
CA SER A 3 -17.41 -12.29 2.53
C SER A 3 -16.91 -11.77 3.88
N LEU A 4 -16.54 -12.63 4.83
CA LEU A 4 -16.08 -12.19 6.16
C LEU A 4 -14.68 -11.58 6.12
N ILE A 5 -13.79 -12.11 5.30
CA ILE A 5 -12.44 -11.56 5.12
C ILE A 5 -12.52 -10.20 4.41
N ALA A 6 -13.31 -10.12 3.34
CA ALA A 6 -13.54 -8.86 2.64
C ALA A 6 -14.12 -7.78 3.56
N VAL A 7 -15.12 -8.12 4.38
CA VAL A 7 -15.70 -7.20 5.37
C VAL A 7 -14.67 -6.77 6.42
N ALA A 8 -13.87 -7.71 6.96
CA ALA A 8 -12.84 -7.38 7.94
C ALA A 8 -11.76 -6.44 7.37
N LEU A 9 -11.38 -6.63 6.10
CA LEU A 9 -10.42 -5.76 5.41
C LEU A 9 -11.02 -4.38 5.12
N SER A 10 -12.26 -4.32 4.63
CA SER A 10 -12.96 -3.04 4.41
C SER A 10 -13.04 -2.25 5.72
N ARG A 11 -13.45 -2.90 6.81
CA ARG A 11 -13.55 -2.24 8.11
C ARG A 11 -12.20 -1.76 8.65
N ALA A 12 -11.16 -2.57 8.49
CA ALA A 12 -9.82 -2.17 8.90
C ALA A 12 -9.28 -1.00 8.04
N GLN A 13 -9.58 -0.97 6.74
CA GLN A 13 -9.22 0.15 5.87
C GLN A 13 -9.95 1.44 6.26
N GLU A 14 -11.25 1.37 6.55
CA GLU A 14 -12.02 2.52 7.04
C GLU A 14 -11.40 3.11 8.33
N LEU A 15 -10.96 2.25 9.25
CA LEU A 15 -10.30 2.69 10.49
C LEU A 15 -8.96 3.37 10.23
N VAL A 16 -8.19 2.90 9.24
CA VAL A 16 -6.96 3.59 8.82
C VAL A 16 -7.28 4.97 8.28
N TRP A 17 -8.28 5.11 7.40
CA TRP A 17 -8.69 6.40 6.84
C TRP A 17 -9.30 7.34 7.87
N ALA A 18 -9.96 6.81 8.90
CA ALA A 18 -10.47 7.58 10.03
C ALA A 18 -9.38 8.06 11.00
N GLY A 19 -8.09 7.78 10.73
CA GLY A 19 -6.99 8.15 11.62
C GLY A 19 -6.94 7.29 12.89
N GLN A 20 -7.53 6.09 12.87
CA GLN A 20 -7.55 5.12 13.97
C GLN A 20 -6.75 3.86 13.62
N PRO A 21 -5.46 3.97 13.24
CA PRO A 21 -4.68 2.82 12.76
C PRO A 21 -4.48 1.72 13.82
N LEU A 22 -4.46 2.09 15.10
CA LEU A 22 -4.35 1.10 16.20
C LEU A 22 -5.56 0.17 16.27
N GLU A 23 -6.76 0.67 15.93
CA GLU A 23 -8.00 -0.11 15.94
C GLU A 23 -8.11 -1.02 14.71
N ALA A 24 -7.46 -0.66 13.60
CA ALA A 24 -7.42 -1.47 12.39
C ALA A 24 -6.60 -2.77 12.56
N ILE A 25 -5.51 -2.71 13.34
CA ILE A 25 -4.53 -3.81 13.46
C ILE A 25 -5.17 -5.12 13.94
N PRO A 26 -5.97 -5.17 15.03
CA PRO A 26 -6.58 -6.41 15.50
C PRO A 26 -7.49 -7.08 14.46
N ALA A 27 -8.30 -6.30 13.74
CA ALA A 27 -9.19 -6.80 12.70
C ALA A 27 -8.39 -7.40 11.52
N ALA A 28 -7.38 -6.68 11.04
CA ALA A 28 -6.51 -7.16 9.95
C ALA A 28 -5.68 -8.39 10.37
N LEU A 29 -5.19 -8.46 11.62
CA LEU A 29 -4.50 -9.64 12.16
C LEU A 29 -5.42 -10.86 12.24
N GLN A 30 -6.68 -10.67 12.62
CA GLN A 30 -7.66 -11.74 12.65
C GLN A 30 -7.97 -12.25 11.24
N ALA A 31 -8.12 -11.34 10.27
CA ALA A 31 -8.27 -11.71 8.86
C ALA A 31 -7.06 -12.49 8.34
N LEU A 32 -5.84 -12.06 8.69
CA LEU A 32 -4.61 -12.76 8.31
C LEU A 32 -4.58 -14.19 8.86
N ARG A 33 -4.80 -14.36 10.17
CA ARG A 33 -4.78 -15.69 10.83
C ARG A 33 -5.81 -16.65 10.24
N SER A 34 -7.02 -16.18 9.96
CA SER A 34 -8.07 -17.00 9.35
C SER A 34 -7.70 -17.40 7.92
N SER A 35 -7.15 -16.46 7.15
CA SER A 35 -6.83 -16.67 5.73
C SER A 35 -5.60 -17.55 5.55
N SER A 36 -4.54 -17.33 6.34
CA SER A 36 -3.27 -18.05 6.21
C SER A 36 -3.38 -19.54 6.49
N ARG A 37 -4.32 -19.93 7.39
CA ARG A 37 -4.62 -21.34 7.69
C ARG A 37 -5.22 -22.09 6.49
N LEU A 38 -5.93 -21.39 5.61
CA LEU A 38 -6.66 -21.98 4.49
C LEU A 38 -5.86 -21.91 3.18
N LEU A 39 -5.13 -20.82 2.95
CA LEU A 39 -4.56 -20.49 1.64
C LEU A 39 -3.07 -20.83 1.50
N GLY A 40 -2.39 -21.15 2.61
CA GLY A 40 -0.95 -21.29 2.66
C GLY A 40 -0.20 -19.96 2.77
N PRO A 41 1.07 -19.98 3.20
CA PRO A 41 1.80 -18.78 3.64
C PRO A 41 2.21 -17.80 2.54
N ALA A 42 2.29 -18.26 1.28
CA ALA A 42 2.74 -17.46 0.14
C ALA A 42 1.61 -17.08 -0.85
N SER A 43 0.34 -17.25 -0.46
CA SER A 43 -0.78 -16.96 -1.36
C SER A 43 -0.89 -15.47 -1.68
N LEU A 44 -1.03 -15.12 -2.96
CA LEU A 44 -1.32 -13.75 -3.43
C LEU A 44 -2.54 -13.12 -2.74
N ARG A 45 -3.51 -13.93 -2.34
CA ARG A 45 -4.72 -13.48 -1.63
C ARG A 45 -4.42 -12.90 -0.23
N LEU A 46 -3.24 -13.17 0.33
CA LEU A 46 -2.79 -12.56 1.59
C LEU A 46 -2.15 -11.19 1.39
N LEU A 47 -1.76 -10.83 0.17
CA LEU A 47 -1.05 -9.59 -0.13
C LEU A 47 -1.81 -8.34 0.37
N PRO A 48 -3.12 -8.16 0.09
CA PRO A 48 -3.84 -6.98 0.58
C PRO A 48 -3.89 -6.89 2.11
N ILE A 49 -3.89 -8.04 2.80
CA ILE A 49 -3.91 -8.09 4.27
C ILE A 49 -2.57 -7.60 4.84
N TYR A 50 -1.46 -8.03 4.25
CA TYR A 50 -0.13 -7.58 4.65
C TYR A 50 0.08 -6.10 4.38
N LEU A 51 -0.38 -5.59 3.24
CA LEU A 51 -0.29 -4.16 2.92
C LEU A 51 -1.10 -3.29 3.89
N LEU A 52 -2.33 -3.70 4.23
CA LEU A 52 -3.15 -2.98 5.22
C LEU A 52 -2.51 -3.00 6.61
N LEU A 53 -1.94 -4.14 7.03
CA LEU A 53 -1.21 -4.25 8.28
C LEU A 53 0.04 -3.36 8.30
N ALA A 54 0.73 -3.23 7.17
CA ALA A 54 1.87 -2.32 7.03
C ALA A 54 1.45 -0.85 7.13
N GLU A 55 0.39 -0.46 6.41
CA GLU A 55 -0.17 0.90 6.44
C GLU A 55 -0.61 1.28 7.86
N ALA A 56 -1.43 0.43 8.51
CA ALA A 56 -1.87 0.65 9.87
C ALA A 56 -0.69 0.68 10.86
N SER A 57 0.31 -0.19 10.71
CA SER A 57 1.49 -0.17 11.58
C SER A 57 2.33 1.09 11.39
N THR A 58 2.40 1.62 10.17
CA THR A 58 3.09 2.87 9.85
C THR A 58 2.38 4.05 10.52
N GLY A 59 1.06 4.18 10.31
CA GLY A 59 0.24 5.22 10.94
C GLY A 59 0.21 5.14 12.47
N ALA A 60 0.41 3.95 13.04
CA ALA A 60 0.51 3.74 14.48
C ALA A 60 1.91 3.99 15.06
N GLY A 61 2.88 4.47 14.27
CA GLY A 61 4.26 4.70 14.73
C GLY A 61 5.02 3.42 15.07
N ARG A 62 4.73 2.30 14.39
CA ARG A 62 5.36 0.99 14.60
C ARG A 62 6.19 0.56 13.38
N PRO A 63 7.29 1.26 13.06
CA PRO A 63 8.03 1.07 11.80
C PRO A 63 8.61 -0.34 11.65
N ARG A 64 9.11 -0.95 12.74
CA ARG A 64 9.62 -2.34 12.71
C ARG A 64 8.53 -3.35 12.31
N GLN A 65 7.30 -3.12 12.75
CA GLN A 65 6.18 -3.99 12.44
C GLN A 65 5.70 -3.78 11.01
N ALA A 66 5.64 -2.51 10.56
CA ALA A 66 5.34 -2.17 9.17
C ALA A 66 6.34 -2.80 8.19
N ALA A 67 7.65 -2.63 8.44
CA ALA A 67 8.71 -3.22 7.64
C ALA A 67 8.58 -4.74 7.52
N LYS A 68 8.29 -5.44 8.64
CA LYS A 68 8.05 -6.89 8.62
C LYS A 68 6.90 -7.28 7.70
N TYR A 69 5.79 -6.55 7.73
CA TYR A 69 4.64 -6.85 6.87
C TYR A 69 4.93 -6.55 5.39
N LEU A 70 5.64 -5.46 5.10
CA LEU A 70 6.09 -5.15 3.74
C LEU A 70 7.04 -6.22 3.19
N SER A 71 7.98 -6.72 4.00
CA SER A 71 8.85 -7.82 3.58
C SER A 71 8.08 -9.10 3.26
N GLN A 72 7.01 -9.41 4.00
CA GLN A 72 6.14 -10.54 3.68
C GLN A 72 5.35 -10.31 2.39
N ALA A 73 4.86 -9.08 2.17
CA ALA A 73 4.18 -8.72 0.93
C ALA A 73 5.12 -8.81 -0.29
N GLN A 74 6.35 -8.30 -0.17
CA GLN A 74 7.39 -8.43 -1.20
C GLN A 74 7.72 -9.90 -1.49
N TRP A 75 7.86 -10.73 -0.45
CA TRP A 75 8.12 -12.15 -0.60
C TRP A 75 7.01 -12.85 -1.39
N ILE A 76 5.74 -12.57 -1.09
CA ILE A 76 4.59 -13.12 -1.81
C ILE A 76 4.65 -12.77 -3.30
N VAL A 77 4.93 -11.50 -3.63
CA VAL A 77 5.07 -11.06 -5.03
C VAL A 77 6.25 -11.77 -5.71
N LEU A 78 7.40 -11.89 -5.04
CA LEU A 78 8.58 -12.58 -5.58
C LEU A 78 8.33 -14.06 -5.87
N GLN A 79 7.49 -14.72 -5.06
CA GLN A 79 7.13 -16.12 -5.25
C GLN A 79 6.02 -16.33 -6.28
N SER A 80 5.45 -15.26 -6.84
CA SER A 80 4.28 -15.31 -7.71
C SER A 80 4.61 -14.71 -9.07
N PRO A 81 5.14 -15.50 -10.03
CA PRO A 81 5.51 -15.01 -11.35
C PRO A 81 4.32 -14.38 -12.11
N ASP A 82 3.10 -14.83 -11.82
CA ASP A 82 1.87 -14.34 -12.43
C ASP A 82 1.20 -13.20 -11.62
N CYS A 83 1.94 -12.53 -10.72
CA CYS A 83 1.41 -11.41 -9.95
C CYS A 83 1.01 -10.26 -10.88
N SER A 84 -0.26 -9.85 -10.84
CA SER A 84 -0.76 -8.78 -11.71
C SER A 84 -0.11 -7.43 -11.42
N ALA A 85 -0.07 -6.56 -12.42
CA ALA A 85 0.46 -5.21 -12.27
C ALA A 85 -0.35 -4.42 -11.22
N ALA A 86 -1.66 -4.66 -11.12
CA ALA A 86 -2.50 -4.14 -10.03
C ALA A 86 -1.95 -4.41 -8.62
N LEU A 87 -1.54 -5.65 -8.34
CA LEU A 87 -1.06 -6.05 -7.02
C LEU A 87 0.36 -5.55 -6.77
N GLN A 88 1.20 -5.54 -7.81
CA GLN A 88 2.53 -4.95 -7.74
C GLN A 88 2.47 -3.44 -7.48
N SER A 89 1.56 -2.71 -8.13
CA SER A 89 1.30 -1.28 -7.89
C SER A 89 0.98 -1.02 -6.41
N LYS A 90 0.05 -1.78 -5.83
CA LYS A 90 -0.32 -1.66 -4.40
C LYS A 90 0.87 -1.90 -3.47
N LEU A 91 1.73 -2.88 -3.78
CA LEU A 91 2.95 -3.12 -3.03
C LEU A 91 3.89 -1.91 -3.10
N HIS A 92 4.11 -1.39 -4.30
CA HIS A 92 4.95 -0.20 -4.52
C HIS A 92 4.39 1.03 -3.79
N ARG A 93 3.08 1.25 -3.80
CA ARG A 93 2.45 2.30 -2.99
C ARG A 93 2.76 2.15 -1.51
N GLY A 94 2.57 0.95 -0.96
CA GLY A 94 2.86 0.66 0.45
C GLY A 94 4.33 0.89 0.82
N LEU A 95 5.27 0.47 -0.03
CA LEU A 95 6.70 0.71 0.16
C LEU A 95 7.02 2.22 0.10
N GLY A 96 6.44 2.94 -0.86
CA GLY A 96 6.64 4.38 -1.01
C GLY A 96 6.17 5.17 0.20
N LEU A 97 4.95 4.89 0.68
CA LEU A 97 4.40 5.52 1.88
C LEU A 97 5.21 5.23 3.15
N PHE A 98 5.70 3.99 3.28
CA PHE A 98 6.59 3.63 4.37
C PHE A 98 7.92 4.41 4.29
N SER A 99 8.52 4.54 3.09
CA SER A 99 9.72 5.36 2.90
C SER A 99 9.50 6.85 3.21
N VAL A 100 8.32 7.40 2.92
CA VAL A 100 7.96 8.76 3.38
C VAL A 100 7.97 8.84 4.90
N ALA A 101 7.36 7.88 5.59
CA ALA A 101 7.31 7.85 7.05
C ALA A 101 8.71 7.68 7.69
N GLU A 102 9.65 7.02 7.00
CA GLU A 102 11.05 6.94 7.42
C GLU A 102 11.89 8.17 7.02
N GLY A 103 11.31 9.13 6.28
CA GLY A 103 12.00 10.33 5.80
C GLY A 103 12.90 10.10 4.58
N ASN A 104 12.88 8.90 3.98
CA ASN A 104 13.64 8.58 2.78
C ASN A 104 12.84 8.92 1.51
N LEU A 105 12.84 10.22 1.16
CA LEU A 105 12.02 10.75 0.08
C LEU A 105 12.44 10.26 -1.32
N ASP A 106 13.74 10.00 -1.54
CA ASP A 106 14.22 9.50 -2.84
C ASP A 106 13.71 8.08 -3.09
N GLN A 107 13.77 7.21 -2.08
CA GLN A 107 13.23 5.86 -2.18
C GLN A 107 11.71 5.86 -2.26
N ALA A 108 11.04 6.79 -1.57
CA ALA A 108 9.61 6.99 -1.70
C ALA A 108 9.20 7.33 -3.14
N LEU A 109 9.87 8.30 -3.76
CA LEU A 109 9.61 8.69 -5.15
C LEU A 109 9.87 7.53 -6.12
N TYR A 110 10.92 6.76 -5.93
CA TYR A 110 11.18 5.55 -6.73
C TYR A 110 10.01 4.57 -6.66
N HIS A 111 9.52 4.25 -5.46
CA HIS A 111 8.43 3.30 -5.31
C HIS A 111 7.11 3.87 -5.84
N LEU A 112 6.79 5.13 -5.58
CA LEU A 112 5.56 5.76 -6.07
C LEU A 112 5.54 5.93 -7.60
N ALA A 113 6.68 6.19 -8.23
CA ALA A 113 6.76 6.22 -9.70
C ALA A 113 6.47 4.83 -10.31
N ASN A 114 6.96 3.76 -9.69
CA ASN A 114 6.62 2.40 -10.10
C ASN A 114 5.15 2.06 -9.86
N ASP A 115 4.54 2.56 -8.77
CA ASP A 115 3.09 2.47 -8.55
C ASP A 115 2.31 3.11 -9.70
N VAL A 116 2.60 4.37 -10.04
CA VAL A 116 1.98 5.07 -11.17
C VAL A 116 2.14 4.29 -12.48
N TYR A 117 3.35 3.83 -12.78
CA TYR A 117 3.63 3.07 -14.01
C TYR A 117 2.81 1.77 -14.08
N LEU A 118 2.82 0.97 -13.02
CA LEU A 118 2.12 -0.31 -12.97
C LEU A 118 0.59 -0.13 -12.97
N ALA A 119 0.08 0.85 -12.23
CA ALA A 119 -1.34 1.19 -12.23
C ALA A 119 -1.79 1.67 -13.61
N THR A 120 -0.99 2.51 -14.28
CA THR A 120 -1.29 2.99 -15.64
C THR A 120 -1.31 1.85 -16.64
N ALA A 121 -0.37 0.90 -16.54
CA ALA A 121 -0.32 -0.27 -17.41
C ALA A 121 -1.53 -1.21 -17.24
N GLU A 122 -2.08 -1.31 -16.04
CA GLU A 122 -3.23 -2.17 -15.73
C GLU A 122 -4.58 -1.49 -16.03
N PHE A 123 -4.75 -0.24 -15.59
CA PHE A 123 -6.05 0.43 -15.52
C PHE A 123 -6.19 1.59 -16.51
N GLY A 124 -5.10 2.00 -17.16
CA GLY A 124 -5.04 3.17 -18.02
C GLY A 124 -4.76 4.47 -17.26
N LEU A 125 -4.25 5.47 -17.99
CA LEU A 125 -3.74 6.73 -17.44
C LEU A 125 -4.78 7.51 -16.61
N ASN A 126 -6.03 7.55 -17.08
CA ASN A 126 -7.08 8.37 -16.48
C ASN A 126 -7.90 7.61 -15.41
N SER A 127 -7.34 6.54 -14.85
CA SER A 127 -8.02 5.73 -13.84
C SER A 127 -7.82 6.30 -12.43
N VAL A 128 -8.81 6.07 -11.55
CA VAL A 128 -8.73 6.50 -10.15
C VAL A 128 -7.57 5.79 -9.44
N GLU A 129 -7.23 4.57 -9.85
CA GLU A 129 -6.13 3.79 -9.32
C GLU A 129 -4.77 4.48 -9.47
N VAL A 130 -4.55 5.25 -10.54
CA VAL A 130 -3.30 5.98 -10.81
C VAL A 130 -3.19 7.24 -9.95
N SER A 131 -4.31 7.93 -9.71
CA SER A 131 -4.34 9.22 -8.99
C SER A 131 -3.63 9.20 -7.63
N GLY A 132 -3.73 8.10 -6.88
CA GLY A 132 -3.09 7.97 -5.57
C GLY A 132 -1.57 8.09 -5.61
N GLY A 133 -0.94 7.52 -6.65
CA GLY A 133 0.51 7.63 -6.84
C GLY A 133 0.95 9.07 -7.12
N TYR A 134 0.25 9.76 -8.02
CA TYR A 134 0.48 11.18 -8.31
C TYR A 134 0.28 12.06 -7.10
N PHE A 135 -0.80 11.87 -6.35
CA PHE A 135 -1.08 12.62 -5.13
C PHE A 135 0.06 12.52 -4.11
N HIS A 136 0.56 11.30 -3.86
CA HIS A 136 1.66 11.11 -2.92
C HIS A 136 2.98 11.71 -3.41
N MET A 137 3.31 11.56 -4.69
CA MET A 137 4.51 12.20 -5.28
C MET A 137 4.42 13.73 -5.23
N ALA A 138 3.25 14.29 -5.52
CA ALA A 138 2.99 15.73 -5.44
C ALA A 138 3.22 16.26 -4.02
N ASN A 139 2.73 15.57 -2.99
CA ASN A 139 2.97 15.92 -1.59
C ASN A 139 4.46 15.92 -1.25
N ILE A 140 5.24 14.94 -1.74
CA ILE A 140 6.69 14.91 -1.53
C ILE A 140 7.35 16.15 -2.16
N PHE A 141 7.03 16.47 -3.41
CA PHE A 141 7.62 17.64 -4.08
C PHE A 141 7.19 18.96 -3.44
N PHE A 142 5.94 19.05 -2.95
CA PHE A 142 5.46 20.17 -2.18
C PHE A 142 6.29 20.37 -0.90
N HIS A 143 6.53 19.31 -0.13
CA HIS A 143 7.39 19.37 1.06
C HIS A 143 8.86 19.72 0.75
N GLN A 144 9.34 19.41 -0.46
CA GLN A 144 10.67 19.80 -0.94
C GLN A 144 10.69 21.23 -1.54
N ASN A 145 9.59 21.98 -1.51
CA ASN A 145 9.43 23.30 -2.15
C ASN A 145 9.68 23.30 -3.67
N LYS A 146 9.46 22.16 -4.33
CA LYS A 146 9.56 22.00 -5.80
C LYS A 146 8.18 22.20 -6.43
N MET A 147 7.68 23.43 -6.37
CA MET A 147 6.29 23.77 -6.66
C MET A 147 5.85 23.45 -8.09
N ASP A 148 6.73 23.60 -9.09
CA ASP A 148 6.39 23.30 -10.49
C ASP A 148 6.08 21.81 -10.69
N ALA A 149 6.87 20.94 -10.07
CA ALA A 149 6.66 19.50 -10.12
C ALA A 149 5.42 19.08 -9.31
N ALA A 150 5.23 19.68 -8.12
CA ALA A 150 4.06 19.40 -7.29
C ALA A 150 2.76 19.78 -8.02
N ASN A 151 2.68 20.99 -8.58
CA ASN A 151 1.50 21.46 -9.30
C ASN A 151 1.19 20.61 -10.52
N SER A 152 2.21 20.23 -11.30
CA SER A 152 2.04 19.37 -12.48
C SER A 152 1.52 17.97 -12.14
N LEU A 153 1.82 17.45 -10.95
CA LEU A 153 1.30 16.16 -10.51
C LEU A 153 -0.08 16.27 -9.88
N TYR A 154 -0.38 17.37 -9.18
CA TYR A 154 -1.72 17.61 -8.64
C TYR A 154 -2.78 17.77 -9.73
N THR A 155 -2.43 18.19 -10.94
CA THR A 155 -3.38 18.25 -12.07
C THR A 155 -3.80 16.87 -12.59
N GLU A 156 -3.08 15.81 -12.21
CA GLU A 156 -3.38 14.42 -12.61
C GLU A 156 -4.20 13.65 -11.56
N VAL A 157 -4.68 14.33 -10.50
CA VAL A 157 -5.48 13.77 -9.39
C VAL A 157 -6.94 14.19 -9.51
#